data_AF-A0A0Q9KI41-F1
#
_entry.id   AF-A0A0Q9KI41-F1
#
_cell.length_a   1.000
_cell.length_b   1.000
_cell.length_c   1.000
_cell.angle_alpha   90.00
_cell.angle_beta   90.00
_cell.angle_gamma   90.00
#
_symmetry.space_group_name_H-M   'P 1'
#
loop_
_entity.id
_entity.type
_entity.pdbx_description
1 polymer ?
#
loop_
_entity_poly.entity_id
_entity_poly.type
_entity_poly.pdbx_seq_one_letter_code
_entity_poly.pdbx_strand_id
1 'polypeptide(L)'
;MAGLVVVHVVGQVDKPGVYRLRAGVRVGDAVTAAGGATRGADLAAVNLARILVDGEQIVVPKPGELVAAPGPGGSGSSGVAGGGGSSGSAGGAGGTGATNGKVSLNSADLSALDTLPGVGPVLAQRILDWRTEHGRFTTIEELGEVSGIGDKLLAQLSPKVTL
;
A
#
# COMPACT_ATOMS: atom_id res chain seq x y z
N MET A 1 -19.87 12.02 28.86
CA MET A 1 -18.55 12.17 29.51
C MET A 1 -17.50 12.24 28.42
N ALA A 2 -16.66 13.28 28.40
CA ALA A 2 -15.54 13.32 27.46
C ALA A 2 -14.47 12.35 27.97
N GLY A 3 -14.36 11.17 27.35
CA GLY A 3 -13.31 10.21 27.66
C GLY A 3 -11.94 10.74 27.25
N LEU A 4 -10.87 10.20 27.82
CA LEU A 4 -9.53 10.33 27.27
C LEU A 4 -9.27 9.14 26.36
N VAL A 5 -8.54 9.38 25.27
CA VAL A 5 -8.03 8.34 24.38
C VAL A 5 -6.51 8.29 24.49
N VAL A 6 -5.98 7.08 24.57
CA VAL A 6 -4.55 6.80 24.64
C VAL A 6 -4.12 6.26 23.29
N VAL A 7 -3.18 6.94 22.63
CA VAL A 7 -2.70 6.54 21.30
C VAL A 7 -1.19 6.44 21.30
N HIS A 8 -0.66 5.49 20.53
CA HIS A 8 0.78 5.30 20.37
C HIS A 8 1.24 5.90 19.05
N VAL A 9 2.01 6.99 19.09
CA VAL A 9 2.55 7.64 17.88
C VAL A 9 3.98 7.16 17.66
N VAL A 10 4.24 6.58 16.48
CA VAL A 10 5.54 6.04 16.08
C VAL A 10 5.90 6.47 14.66
N GLY A 11 7.17 6.34 14.29
CA GLY A 11 7.67 6.66 12.95
C GLY A 11 8.37 8.01 12.90
N GLN A 12 8.17 8.76 11.81
CA GLN A 12 8.81 10.05 11.53
C GLN A 12 8.12 11.23 12.25
N VAL A 13 8.10 11.17 13.57
CA VAL A 13 7.67 12.27 14.44
C VAL A 13 8.81 12.70 15.36
N ASP A 14 8.79 13.96 15.82
CA ASP A 14 9.85 14.51 16.69
C ASP A 14 9.99 13.69 17.99
N LYS A 15 8.84 13.35 18.60
CA LYS A 15 8.78 12.59 19.85
C LYS A 15 7.83 11.41 19.68
N PRO A 16 8.33 10.23 19.27
CA PRO A 16 7.53 9.02 19.31
C PRO A 16 7.23 8.62 20.75
N GLY A 17 6.01 8.16 21.01
CA GLY A 17 5.57 7.82 22.35
C GLY A 17 4.07 7.68 22.48
N VAL A 18 3.62 7.44 23.72
CA VAL A 18 2.20 7.29 24.04
C VAL A 18 1.63 8.62 24.51
N TYR A 19 0.53 9.05 23.88
CA TYR A 19 -0.13 10.32 24.13
C TYR A 19 -1.55 10.11 24.65
N ARG A 20 -1.92 10.89 25.65
CA ARG A 20 -3.28 10.92 26.20
C ARG A 20 -3.98 12.18 25.74
N LEU A 21 -5.00 12.02 24.92
CA LEU A 21 -5.73 13.11 24.27
C LEU A 21 -7.21 13.04 24.62
N ARG A 22 -7.97 14.11 24.34
CA ARG A 22 -9.42 14.08 24.53
C ARG A 22 -10.09 13.20 23.48
N ALA A 23 -11.13 12.46 23.85
CA ALA A 23 -11.94 11.74 22.88
C ALA A 23 -12.57 12.71 21.88
N GLY A 24 -12.52 12.35 20.60
CA GLY A 24 -13.01 13.17 19.49
C GLY A 24 -11.98 14.09 18.84
N VAL A 25 -10.72 14.13 19.32
CA VAL A 25 -9.65 14.78 18.57
C VAL A 25 -9.23 13.94 17.36
N ARG A 26 -8.51 14.55 16.41
CA ARG A 26 -8.11 13.89 15.17
C ARG A 26 -6.65 13.42 15.21
N VAL A 27 -6.28 12.55 14.28
CA VAL A 27 -4.88 12.08 14.13
C VAL A 27 -3.90 13.22 13.94
N GLY A 28 -4.26 14.27 13.21
CA GLY A 28 -3.41 15.46 13.06
C GLY A 28 -3.06 16.12 14.40
N ASP A 29 -3.99 16.13 15.35
CA ASP A 29 -3.75 16.68 16.69
C ASP A 29 -2.77 15.80 17.48
N ALA A 30 -2.84 14.47 17.31
CA ALA A 30 -1.88 13.54 17.91
C ALA A 30 -0.47 13.70 17.34
N VAL A 31 -0.35 13.86 16.02
CA VAL A 31 0.95 14.12 15.36
C VAL A 31 1.52 15.47 15.81
N THR A 32 0.67 16.48 15.98
CA THR A 32 1.07 17.79 16.51
C THR A 32 1.53 17.67 17.97
N ALA A 33 0.82 16.90 18.81
CA ALA A 33 1.22 16.61 20.18
C ALA A 33 2.55 15.83 20.27
N ALA A 34 2.86 15.02 19.26
CA ALA A 34 4.14 14.34 19.09
C ALA A 34 5.29 15.25 18.62
N GLY A 35 5.09 16.57 18.61
CA GLY A 35 6.08 17.56 18.18
C GLY A 35 6.10 17.80 16.66
N GLY A 36 5.08 17.29 15.95
CA GLY A 36 4.97 17.39 14.51
C GLY A 36 5.75 16.31 13.77
N ALA A 37 5.53 16.29 12.46
CA ALA A 37 6.19 15.37 11.56
C ALA A 37 7.60 15.88 11.21
N THR A 38 8.58 14.99 11.12
CA THR A 38 9.93 15.37 10.71
C THR A 38 9.96 15.77 9.23
N ARG A 39 11.06 16.42 8.78
CA ARG A 39 11.20 16.90 7.38
C ARG A 39 11.14 15.78 6.34
N GLY A 40 11.35 14.54 6.77
CA GLY A 40 11.20 13.33 5.97
C GLY A 40 9.98 12.51 6.40
N ALA A 41 8.91 13.13 6.88
CA ALA A 41 7.67 12.43 7.16
C ALA A 41 6.73 12.52 5.97
N ASP A 42 6.15 11.40 5.56
CA ASP A 42 5.05 11.40 4.59
C ASP A 42 3.72 11.43 5.34
N LEU A 43 3.22 12.64 5.54
CA LEU A 43 1.90 12.87 6.13
C LEU A 43 0.76 12.57 5.14
N ALA A 44 1.02 12.47 3.83
CA ALA A 44 -0.03 12.17 2.85
C ALA A 44 -0.47 10.70 2.95
N ALA A 45 0.41 9.81 3.43
CA ALA A 45 0.09 8.42 3.70
C ALA A 45 -0.80 8.21 4.94
N VAL A 46 -0.98 9.23 5.79
CA VAL A 46 -1.77 9.15 7.02
C VAL A 46 -3.00 10.03 6.91
N ASN A 47 -4.19 9.46 7.15
CA ASN A 47 -5.41 10.26 7.23
C ASN A 47 -5.46 11.09 8.52
N LEU A 48 -4.88 12.28 8.48
CA LEU A 48 -4.83 13.23 9.60
C LEU A 48 -6.21 13.70 10.07
N ALA A 49 -7.22 13.60 9.21
CA ALA A 49 -8.58 14.01 9.52
C ALA A 49 -9.37 12.95 10.30
N ARG A 50 -8.90 11.70 10.41
CA ARG A 50 -9.66 10.68 11.15
C ARG A 50 -9.72 11.00 12.64
N ILE A 51 -10.84 10.64 13.27
CA ILE A 51 -11.00 10.72 14.73
C ILE A 51 -10.15 9.64 15.39
N LEU A 52 -9.56 9.97 16.54
CA LEU A 52 -8.78 9.03 17.32
C LEU A 52 -9.65 8.00 18.04
N VAL A 53 -9.14 6.77 18.07
CA VAL A 53 -9.66 5.62 18.79
C VAL A 53 -8.71 5.28 19.93
N ASP A 54 -9.28 4.96 21.10
CA ASP A 54 -8.48 4.53 22.25
C ASP A 54 -7.73 3.23 21.95
N GLY A 55 -6.45 3.17 22.33
CA GLY A 55 -5.58 2.03 22.13
C GLY A 55 -5.02 1.87 20.71
N GLU A 56 -5.23 2.84 19.81
CA GLU A 56 -4.71 2.73 18.44
C GLU A 56 -3.22 3.14 18.32
N GLN A 57 -2.58 2.64 17.27
CA GLN A 57 -1.23 3.05 16.88
C GLN A 57 -1.27 3.89 15.60
N ILE A 58 -0.57 5.01 15.62
CA ILE A 58 -0.39 5.92 14.49
C ILE A 58 1.05 5.80 14.03
N VAL A 59 1.23 5.29 12.82
CA VAL A 59 2.55 5.15 12.18
C VAL A 59 2.72 6.27 11.17
N VAL A 60 3.77 7.07 11.32
CA VAL A 60 4.15 8.11 10.36
C VAL A 60 5.31 7.61 9.48
N PRO A 61 5.07 7.30 8.19
CA PRO A 61 6.09 6.79 7.28
C PRO A 61 7.20 7.79 6.93
N LYS A 62 8.31 7.26 6.43
CA LYS A 62 9.30 8.00 5.64
C LYS A 62 8.79 8.24 4.21
N PRO A 63 9.30 9.25 3.48
CA PRO A 63 8.84 9.58 2.14
C PRO A 63 9.33 8.49 1.20
N GLY A 64 8.41 7.81 0.53
CA GLY A 64 8.70 6.67 -0.35
C GLY A 64 8.65 5.30 0.31
N GLU A 65 8.27 5.19 1.60
CA GLU A 65 7.94 3.92 2.23
C GLU A 65 6.41 3.80 2.32
N LEU A 66 5.81 2.97 1.45
CA LEU A 66 4.39 2.63 1.48
C LEU A 66 4.08 1.90 2.80
N VAL A 67 3.67 2.64 3.83
CA VAL A 67 3.14 2.01 5.04
C VAL A 67 1.74 1.52 4.72
N ALA A 68 1.61 0.20 4.62
CA ALA A 68 0.33 -0.48 4.67
C ALA A 68 -0.46 0.06 5.86
N ALA A 69 -1.67 0.56 5.60
CA ALA A 69 -2.54 1.11 6.62
C ALA A 69 -2.63 0.13 7.81
N PRO A 70 -2.51 0.60 9.06
CA PRO A 70 -2.72 -0.26 10.20
C PRO A 70 -4.19 -0.71 10.18
N GLY A 71 -4.41 -1.95 9.73
CA GLY A 71 -5.64 -2.69 10.02
C GLY A 71 -5.75 -2.91 11.53
N PRO A 72 -6.97 -3.06 12.05
CA PRO A 72 -7.16 -3.31 13.47
C PRO A 72 -6.74 -4.76 13.77
N GLY A 73 -5.52 -4.96 14.28
CA GLY A 73 -5.16 -6.24 14.90
C GLY A 73 -3.67 -6.60 14.83
N GLY A 74 -2.98 -6.43 15.96
CA GLY A 74 -1.94 -7.38 16.40
C GLY A 74 -0.49 -6.98 16.19
N SER A 75 0.20 -6.78 17.32
CA SER A 75 1.61 -6.45 17.48
C SER A 75 2.47 -7.69 17.75
N GLY A 76 3.74 -7.66 17.32
CA GLY A 76 4.87 -8.47 17.84
C GLY A 76 5.23 -9.72 17.01
N SER A 77 6.48 -10.11 16.78
CA SER A 77 7.77 -9.70 17.36
C SER A 77 8.94 -10.14 16.46
N SER A 78 10.05 -9.43 16.66
CA SER A 78 11.43 -9.68 16.27
C SER A 78 11.96 -11.13 16.40
N GLY A 79 12.69 -11.57 15.35
CA GLY A 79 13.93 -12.37 15.42
C GLY A 79 13.83 -13.90 15.53
N VAL A 80 14.37 -14.63 14.55
CA VAL A 80 15.61 -15.45 14.61
C VAL A 80 15.92 -16.08 13.25
N ALA A 81 17.21 -16.36 13.02
CA ALA A 81 17.78 -16.98 11.84
C ALA A 81 17.42 -18.47 11.67
N GLY A 82 17.51 -18.96 10.43
CA GLY A 82 17.89 -20.34 10.13
C GLY A 82 16.84 -21.23 9.48
N GLY A 83 17.02 -21.48 8.17
CA GLY A 83 16.99 -22.81 7.56
C GLY A 83 15.68 -23.62 7.51
N GLY A 84 15.18 -23.81 6.27
CA GLY A 84 14.74 -25.13 5.79
C GLY A 84 13.26 -25.47 5.88
N GLY A 85 12.68 -25.80 4.71
CA GLY A 85 11.77 -26.94 4.60
C GLY A 85 10.26 -26.68 4.74
N SER A 86 9.64 -26.47 3.58
CA SER A 86 8.42 -27.13 3.08
C SER A 86 7.08 -27.06 3.85
N SER A 87 6.09 -26.53 3.12
CA SER A 87 4.72 -27.04 2.92
C SER A 87 3.75 -27.18 4.10
N GLY A 88 2.63 -26.43 4.02
CA GLY A 88 1.38 -26.77 4.70
C GLY A 88 0.39 -25.61 4.81
N SER A 89 -0.52 -25.49 3.84
CA SER A 89 -1.71 -24.62 3.85
C SER A 89 -2.64 -24.87 5.05
N ALA A 90 -3.30 -23.83 5.57
CA ALA A 90 -4.72 -23.54 5.28
C ALA A 90 -5.27 -22.32 6.06
N GLY A 91 -5.99 -21.47 5.31
CA GLY A 91 -7.03 -20.46 5.62
C GLY A 91 -7.13 -19.82 7.02
N GLY A 92 -7.34 -18.51 7.17
CA GLY A 92 -7.77 -17.47 6.25
C GLY A 92 -8.68 -16.48 6.99
N ALA A 93 -8.53 -15.17 6.75
CA ALA A 93 -9.58 -14.15 6.72
C ALA A 93 -8.94 -12.75 6.82
N GLY A 94 -9.28 -11.86 5.88
CA GLY A 94 -8.87 -10.45 5.93
C GLY A 94 -8.99 -9.78 4.58
N GLY A 95 -10.20 -9.73 4.03
CA GLY A 95 -10.47 -9.06 2.76
C GLY A 95 -10.37 -7.54 2.85
N THR A 96 -9.88 -6.95 1.77
CA THR A 96 -10.27 -5.60 1.36
C THR A 96 -10.58 -5.65 -0.13
N GLY A 97 -11.87 -5.52 -0.46
CA GLY A 97 -12.37 -5.13 -1.78
C GLY A 97 -11.96 -6.01 -2.96
N ALA A 98 -12.58 -7.17 -3.12
CA ALA A 98 -12.55 -7.89 -4.38
C ALA A 98 -13.17 -7.05 -5.51
N THR A 99 -12.40 -6.81 -6.57
CA THR A 99 -12.96 -6.71 -7.92
C THR A 99 -12.07 -7.51 -8.89
N ASN A 100 -12.22 -8.85 -8.84
CA ASN A 100 -11.55 -9.84 -9.69
C ASN A 100 -10.01 -9.89 -9.54
N GLY A 101 -9.41 -11.06 -9.79
CA GLY A 101 -7.96 -11.20 -9.93
C GLY A 101 -7.42 -10.53 -11.21
N LYS A 102 -7.75 -9.25 -11.43
CA LYS A 102 -7.37 -8.45 -12.59
C LYS A 102 -6.34 -7.39 -12.19
N VAL A 103 -5.37 -7.16 -13.06
CA VAL A 103 -4.27 -6.21 -12.87
C VAL A 103 -4.62 -4.87 -13.50
N SER A 104 -4.57 -3.78 -12.73
CA SER A 104 -4.83 -2.42 -13.23
C SER A 104 -3.64 -1.86 -13.98
N LEU A 105 -3.76 -1.58 -15.27
CA LEU A 105 -2.67 -1.10 -16.13
C LEU A 105 -2.10 0.26 -15.68
N ASN A 106 -2.96 1.16 -15.17
CA ASN A 106 -2.51 2.50 -14.77
C ASN A 106 -1.84 2.53 -13.40
N SER A 107 -2.16 1.58 -12.51
CA SER A 107 -1.63 1.55 -11.14
C SER A 107 -0.77 0.34 -10.83
N ALA A 108 -0.62 -0.59 -11.79
CA ALA A 108 0.22 -1.77 -11.59
C ALA A 108 1.70 -1.39 -11.59
N ASP A 109 2.40 -2.00 -10.65
CA ASP A 109 3.86 -1.99 -10.57
C ASP A 109 4.45 -3.17 -11.37
N LEU A 110 5.76 -3.17 -11.56
CA LEU A 110 6.49 -4.17 -12.34
C LEU A 110 6.13 -5.60 -11.90
N SER A 111 6.10 -5.88 -10.60
CA SER A 111 5.73 -7.21 -10.07
C SER A 111 4.28 -7.60 -10.39
N ALA A 112 3.35 -6.64 -10.41
CA ALA A 112 1.95 -6.93 -10.75
C ALA A 112 1.80 -7.24 -12.24
N LEU A 113 2.52 -6.52 -13.11
CA LEU A 113 2.56 -6.79 -14.54
C LEU A 113 3.24 -8.13 -14.86
N ASP A 114 4.30 -8.50 -14.12
CA ASP A 114 5.01 -9.79 -14.26
C ASP A 114 4.15 -11.00 -13.84
N THR A 115 3.09 -10.79 -13.05
CA THR A 115 2.13 -11.88 -12.74
C THR A 115 1.27 -12.29 -13.94
N LEU A 116 1.27 -11.49 -15.02
CA LEU A 116 0.47 -11.75 -16.20
C LEU A 116 1.11 -12.81 -17.11
N PRO A 117 0.33 -13.77 -17.63
CA PRO A 117 0.87 -14.86 -18.43
C PRO A 117 1.52 -14.34 -19.72
N GLY A 118 2.82 -14.58 -19.86
CA GLY A 118 3.63 -14.15 -21.02
C GLY A 118 4.10 -12.69 -20.98
N VAL A 119 3.82 -11.96 -19.90
CA VAL A 119 4.46 -10.68 -19.59
C VAL A 119 5.60 -10.98 -18.62
N GLY A 120 6.84 -10.97 -19.12
CA GLY A 120 8.02 -11.08 -18.27
C GLY A 120 8.52 -9.71 -17.81
N PRO A 121 9.57 -9.66 -16.97
CA PRO A 121 10.12 -8.43 -16.40
C PRO A 121 10.52 -7.39 -17.46
N VAL A 122 10.99 -7.85 -18.63
CA VAL A 122 11.35 -6.97 -19.76
C VAL A 122 10.11 -6.33 -20.40
N LEU A 123 9.02 -7.07 -20.57
CA LEU A 123 7.77 -6.52 -21.09
C LEU A 123 7.10 -5.62 -20.06
N ALA A 124 7.08 -6.03 -18.79
CA ALA A 124 6.54 -5.23 -17.69
C ALA A 124 7.20 -3.85 -17.62
N GLN A 125 8.53 -3.79 -17.73
CA GLN A 125 9.26 -2.52 -17.79
C GLN A 125 8.84 -1.67 -19.00
N ARG A 126 8.70 -2.27 -20.19
CA ARG A 126 8.25 -1.55 -21.39
C ARG A 126 6.85 -0.97 -21.25
N ILE A 127 5.94 -1.64 -20.54
CA ILE A 127 4.60 -1.11 -20.26
C ILE A 127 4.70 0.16 -19.38
N LEU A 128 5.59 0.16 -18.38
CA LEU A 128 5.84 1.33 -17.53
C LEU A 128 6.52 2.48 -18.30
N ASP A 129 7.46 2.14 -19.16
CA ASP A 129 8.14 3.11 -20.03
C ASP A 129 7.13 3.73 -21.02
N TRP A 130 6.30 2.90 -21.67
CA TRP A 130 5.22 3.36 -22.55
C TRP A 130 4.26 4.29 -21.80
N ARG A 131 3.88 3.93 -20.55
CA ARG A 131 3.03 4.79 -19.71
C ARG A 131 3.68 6.14 -19.40
N THR A 132 5.00 6.18 -19.31
CA THR A 132 5.76 7.41 -19.04
C THR A 132 5.86 8.28 -20.29
N GLU A 133 5.99 7.67 -21.46
CA GLU A 133 6.14 8.37 -22.75
C GLU A 133 4.80 8.80 -23.37
N HIS A 134 3.78 7.93 -23.35
CA HIS A 134 2.48 8.14 -23.99
C HIS A 134 1.40 8.57 -22.98
N GLY A 135 1.62 8.34 -21.69
CA GLY A 135 0.69 8.66 -20.62
C GLY A 135 -0.12 7.44 -20.16
N ARG A 136 -1.22 7.71 -19.44
CA ARG A 136 -2.10 6.67 -18.89
C ARG A 136 -2.83 5.91 -19.99
N PHE A 137 -2.99 4.60 -19.78
CA PHE A 137 -3.80 3.74 -20.64
C PHE A 137 -5.26 4.17 -20.55
N THR A 138 -5.87 4.44 -21.70
CA THR A 138 -7.30 4.79 -21.84
C THR A 138 -8.14 3.61 -22.30
N THR A 139 -7.54 2.65 -22.99
CA THR A 139 -8.19 1.41 -23.39
C THR A 139 -7.27 0.21 -23.20
N ILE A 140 -7.85 -0.99 -23.24
CA ILE A 140 -7.08 -2.24 -23.11
C ILE A 140 -6.32 -2.52 -24.42
N GLU A 141 -6.83 -2.08 -25.58
CA GLU A 141 -6.17 -2.31 -26.87
C GLU A 141 -4.81 -1.60 -26.99
N GLU A 142 -4.61 -0.50 -26.27
CA GLU A 142 -3.32 0.23 -26.22
C GLU A 142 -2.17 -0.63 -25.71
N LEU A 143 -2.43 -1.75 -25.02
CA LEU A 143 -1.39 -2.71 -24.69
C LEU A 143 -0.70 -3.28 -25.95
N GLY A 144 -1.41 -3.38 -27.07
CA GLY A 144 -0.86 -3.84 -28.35
C GLY A 144 0.12 -2.85 -29.00
N GLU A 145 0.09 -1.57 -28.61
CA GLU A 145 1.06 -0.55 -29.07
C GLU A 145 2.43 -0.75 -28.40
N VAL A 146 2.48 -1.50 -27.29
CA VAL A 146 3.73 -1.78 -26.58
C VAL A 146 4.52 -2.81 -27.38
N SER A 147 5.73 -2.41 -27.79
CA SER A 147 6.67 -3.28 -28.52
C SER A 147 6.95 -4.59 -27.76
N GLY A 148 6.41 -5.70 -28.28
CA GLY A 148 6.52 -7.04 -27.69
C GLY A 148 5.18 -7.67 -27.30
N ILE A 149 4.09 -6.90 -27.30
CA ILE A 149 2.74 -7.40 -27.04
C ILE A 149 2.02 -7.61 -28.38
N GLY A 150 2.00 -8.87 -28.85
CA GLY A 150 1.23 -9.23 -30.05
C GLY A 150 -0.24 -9.51 -29.75
N ASP A 151 -1.08 -9.59 -30.79
CA ASP A 151 -2.53 -9.85 -30.69
C ASP A 151 -2.88 -11.06 -29.81
N LYS A 152 -2.05 -12.10 -29.90
CA LYS A 152 -2.20 -13.34 -29.12
C LYS A 152 -2.05 -13.09 -27.61
N LEU A 153 -1.11 -12.23 -27.24
CA LEU A 153 -0.86 -11.89 -25.84
C LEU A 153 -1.95 -10.93 -25.34
N LEU A 154 -2.28 -9.90 -26.14
CA LEU A 154 -3.36 -8.97 -25.84
C LEU A 154 -4.69 -9.67 -25.54
N ALA A 155 -5.07 -10.67 -26.35
CA ALA A 155 -6.29 -11.45 -26.13
C ALA A 155 -6.28 -12.26 -24.82
N GLN A 156 -5.10 -12.73 -24.38
CA GLN A 156 -4.94 -13.43 -23.11
C GLN A 156 -4.93 -12.48 -21.91
N LEU A 157 -4.45 -11.25 -22.10
CA LEU A 157 -4.35 -10.22 -21.07
C LEU A 157 -5.67 -9.49 -20.86
N SER A 158 -6.43 -9.22 -21.91
CA SER A 158 -7.70 -8.49 -21.88
C SER A 158 -8.69 -8.91 -20.77
N PRO A 159 -8.97 -10.21 -20.54
CA PRO A 159 -9.86 -10.62 -19.46
C PRO A 159 -9.23 -10.47 -18.06
N LYS A 160 -7.91 -10.37 -17.96
CA LYS A 160 -7.11 -10.31 -16.72
C LYS A 160 -6.59 -8.92 -16.38
N VAL A 161 -6.80 -7.92 -17.23
CA VAL A 161 -6.38 -6.55 -16.98
C VAL A 161 -7.58 -5.61 -16.91
N THR A 162 -7.37 -4.47 -16.24
CA THR A 162 -8.31 -3.35 -16.17
C THR A 162 -7.53 -2.05 -16.26
N LEU A 163 -8.20 -0.94 -16.50
CA LEU A 163 -7.58 0.40 -16.48
C LEU A 163 -7.34 0.88 -15.05
#